data_AF-A0A7X8WTQ6-F1
#
_entry.id   AF-A0A7X8WTQ6-F1
#
_cell.length_a   1.000
_cell.length_b   1.000
_cell.length_c   1.000
_cell.angle_alpha   90.00
_cell.angle_beta   90.00
_cell.angle_gamma   90.00
#
_symmetry.space_group_name_H-M   'P 1'
#
loop_
_entity.id
_entity.type
_entity.pdbx_description
1 polymer ?
#
loop_
_entity_poly.entity_id
_entity_poly.type
_entity_poly.pdbx_seq_one_letter_code
_entity_poly.pdbx_strand_id
1 'polypeptide(L)'
;MEQLFEYSNKLIKEVDVNFVRYLYNDINWNNRLLGVVGPRGVGKTTMVLQYIHLNLNRAKTLYVTAEDFYFANNRLVDLADKFAKLGGKNLFIDEIHKYPDWAKELKL
;
A
#
# COMPACT_ATOMS: atom_id res chain seq x y z
N MET A 1 0.47 -14.14 4.87
CA MET A 1 -0.54 -13.09 5.17
C MET A 1 -0.29 -12.48 6.54
N GLU A 2 -0.22 -13.27 7.61
CA GLU A 2 0.02 -12.76 8.97
C GLU A 2 1.26 -11.85 9.08
N GLN A 3 2.42 -12.32 8.61
CA GLN A 3 3.65 -11.50 8.58
C GLN A 3 3.49 -10.17 7.80
N LEU A 4 2.73 -10.18 6.69
CA LEU A 4 2.46 -8.95 5.92
C LEU A 4 1.60 -7.98 6.73
N PHE A 5 0.60 -8.47 7.46
CA PHE A 5 -0.22 -7.64 8.34
C PHE A 5 0.57 -7.10 9.53
N GLU A 6 1.42 -7.92 10.15
CA GLU A 6 2.29 -7.48 11.25
C GLU A 6 3.21 -6.35 10.79
N TYR A 7 3.90 -6.54 9.67
CA TYR A 7 4.78 -5.54 9.09
C TYR A 7 4.01 -4.27 8.71
N SER A 8 2.88 -4.42 8.02
CA SER A 8 2.00 -3.31 7.64
C SER A 8 1.56 -2.49 8.85
N ASN A 9 1.03 -3.15 9.89
CA ASN A 9 0.53 -2.49 11.09
C ASN A 9 1.63 -1.79 11.88
N LYS A 10 2.84 -2.37 11.91
CA LYS A 10 4.01 -1.73 12.51
C LYS A 10 4.32 -0.41 11.82
N LEU A 11 4.49 -0.42 10.49
CA LEU A 11 4.81 0.80 9.72
C LEU A 11 3.72 1.87 9.85
N ILE A 12 2.45 1.47 9.76
CA ILE A 12 1.33 2.40 9.92
C ILE A 12 1.33 3.01 11.32
N LYS A 13 1.66 2.25 12.37
CA LYS A 13 1.68 2.75 13.75
C LYS A 13 2.85 3.71 13.99
N GLU A 14 4.00 3.48 13.36
CA GLU A 14 5.23 4.24 13.60
C GLU A 14 5.32 5.55 12.82
N VAL A 15 4.46 5.77 11.81
CA VAL A 15 4.50 6.99 11.01
C VAL A 15 4.08 8.22 11.83
N ASP A 16 4.87 9.29 11.75
CA ASP A 16 4.53 10.58 12.36
C ASP A 16 3.36 11.23 11.59
N VAL A 17 2.41 11.78 12.35
CA VAL A 17 1.22 12.46 11.84
C VAL A 17 1.08 13.90 12.37
N ASN A 18 2.06 14.41 13.13
CA ASN A 18 2.08 15.81 13.57
C ASN A 18 2.23 16.79 12.40
N PHE A 19 2.81 16.31 11.29
CA PHE A 19 2.89 17.02 10.02
C PHE A 19 2.51 16.06 8.89
N VAL A 20 1.63 16.50 7.99
CA VAL A 20 1.26 15.75 6.78
C VAL A 20 1.93 16.30 5.54
N ARG A 21 2.29 15.43 4.59
CA ARG A 21 2.94 15.83 3.33
C ARG A 21 2.04 16.77 2.52
N TYR A 22 2.62 17.74 1.83
CA TYR A 22 1.90 18.82 1.14
C TYR A 22 0.80 18.34 0.17
N LEU A 23 1.04 17.28 -0.62
CA LEU A 23 0.04 16.73 -1.56
C LEU A 23 -1.08 15.93 -0.89
N TYR A 24 -0.99 15.67 0.42
CA TYR A 24 -1.94 14.82 1.12
C TYR A 24 -3.40 15.27 0.93
N ASN A 25 -3.64 16.59 1.00
CA ASN A 25 -4.98 17.16 0.86
C ASN A 25 -5.43 17.31 -0.60
N ASP A 26 -4.48 17.27 -1.54
CA ASP A 26 -4.74 17.48 -2.97
C ASP A 26 -5.07 16.15 -3.68
N ILE A 27 -4.77 15.01 -3.05
CA ILE A 27 -5.04 13.68 -3.60
C ILE A 27 -6.51 13.31 -3.38
N ASN A 28 -7.20 12.94 -4.46
CA ASN A 28 -8.49 12.27 -4.36
C ASN A 28 -8.29 10.79 -3.98
N TRP A 29 -8.25 10.52 -2.68
CA TRP A 29 -8.05 9.18 -2.13
C TRP A 29 -9.22 8.21 -2.35
N ASN A 30 -10.38 8.70 -2.77
CA ASN A 30 -11.57 7.88 -3.03
C ASN A 30 -11.52 7.17 -4.40
N ASN A 31 -10.47 7.40 -5.18
CA ASN A 31 -10.27 6.69 -6.45
C ASN A 31 -10.11 5.19 -6.21
N ARG A 32 -10.78 4.38 -7.05
CA ARG A 32 -10.66 2.91 -7.01
C ARG A 32 -9.22 2.42 -7.22
N LEU A 33 -8.44 3.16 -8.00
CA LEU A 33 -7.03 2.93 -8.27
C LEU A 33 -6.33 4.29 -8.31
N LEU A 34 -5.23 4.42 -7.55
CA LEU A 34 -4.43 5.63 -7.46
C LEU A 34 -2.96 5.27 -7.69
N GLY A 35 -2.30 5.99 -8.62
CA GLY A 35 -0.85 5.90 -8.82
C GLY A 35 -0.15 7.13 -8.25
N VAL A 36 0.81 6.92 -7.36
CA VAL A 36 1.67 8.00 -6.82
C VAL A 36 3.08 7.82 -7.38
N VAL A 37 3.48 8.74 -8.26
CA VAL A 37 4.80 8.71 -8.92
C VAL A 37 5.64 9.90 -8.50
N GLY A 38 6.95 9.71 -8.49
CA GLY A 38 7.90 10.78 -8.19
C GLY A 38 9.27 10.26 -7.75
N PRO A 39 10.28 11.15 -7.65
CA PRO A 39 11.64 10.76 -7.30
C PRO A 39 11.75 10.05 -5.94
N ARG A 40 12.88 9.37 -5.69
CA ARG A 40 13.19 8.82 -4.36
C ARG A 40 13.38 9.96 -3.35
N GLY A 41 13.01 9.71 -2.09
CA GLY A 41 13.20 10.68 -1.00
C GLY A 41 12.14 11.79 -0.89
N VAL A 42 11.19 11.92 -1.83
CA VAL A 42 10.16 12.99 -1.79
C VAL A 42 9.03 12.75 -0.79
N GLY A 43 9.04 11.61 -0.10
CA GLY A 43 8.06 11.30 0.97
C GLY A 43 6.78 10.58 0.52
N LYS A 44 6.78 9.91 -0.63
CA LYS A 44 5.61 9.14 -1.15
C LYS A 44 5.10 8.11 -0.14
N THR A 45 5.99 7.24 0.34
CA THR A 45 5.68 6.20 1.33
C THR A 45 5.14 6.80 2.63
N THR A 46 5.77 7.87 3.13
CA THR A 46 5.30 8.59 4.32
C THR A 46 3.88 9.09 4.15
N MET A 47 3.57 9.74 3.02
CA MET A 47 2.23 10.26 2.73
C MET A 47 1.17 9.15 2.69
N VAL A 48 1.48 8.01 2.07
CA VAL A 48 0.58 6.86 2.02
C VAL A 48 0.33 6.29 3.41
N LEU A 49 1.40 6.07 4.20
CA LEU A 49 1.26 5.56 5.57
C LEU A 49 0.48 6.53 6.47
N GLN A 50 0.72 7.84 6.34
CA GLN A 50 -0.05 8.88 7.04
C GLN A 50 -1.54 8.81 6.68
N TYR A 51 -1.87 8.66 5.40
CA TYR A 51 -3.27 8.53 4.96
C TYR A 51 -3.94 7.30 5.56
N ILE A 52 -3.25 6.16 5.54
CA ILE A 52 -3.76 4.93 6.15
C ILE A 52 -3.96 5.14 7.66
N HIS A 53 -2.99 5.75 8.34
CA HIS A 53 -3.02 5.98 9.78
C HIS A 53 -4.21 6.83 10.22
N LEU A 54 -4.49 7.91 9.47
CA LEU A 54 -5.45 8.94 9.85
C LEU A 54 -6.90 8.63 9.41
N ASN A 55 -7.11 7.90 8.32
CA ASN A 55 -8.44 7.81 7.69
C ASN A 55 -9.00 6.40 7.55
N LEU A 56 -8.15 5.36 7.63
CA LEU A 56 -8.56 4.02 7.26
C LEU A 56 -8.67 3.08 8.46
N ASN A 57 -9.63 2.15 8.36
CA ASN A 57 -9.70 1.02 9.28
C ASN A 57 -8.52 0.06 8.99
N ARG A 58 -7.58 -0.02 9.92
CA ARG A 58 -6.39 -0.89 9.83
C ARG A 58 -6.73 -2.36 9.68
N ALA A 59 -7.84 -2.83 10.27
CA ALA A 59 -8.28 -4.23 10.12
C ALA A 59 -8.76 -4.56 8.69
N LYS A 60 -9.05 -3.54 7.87
CA LYS A 60 -9.49 -3.70 6.47
C LYS A 60 -8.47 -3.14 5.48
N THR A 61 -7.26 -2.83 5.94
CA THR A 61 -6.22 -2.18 5.12
C THR A 61 -4.94 -2.99 5.19
N LEU A 62 -4.30 -3.15 4.04
CA LEU A 62 -3.01 -3.82 3.93
C LEU A 62 -2.05 -2.94 3.15
N TYR A 63 -0.87 -2.71 3.71
CA TYR A 63 0.27 -2.08 3.05
C TYR A 63 1.36 -3.13 2.86
N VAL A 64 1.87 -3.27 1.64
CA VAL A 64 2.99 -4.15 1.30
C VAL A 64 3.99 -3.41 0.42
N THR A 65 5.25 -3.84 0.45
CA THR A 65 6.23 -3.46 -0.58
C THR A 65 6.32 -4.57 -1.61
N ALA A 66 6.38 -4.21 -2.89
CA ALA A 66 6.61 -5.14 -4.00
C ALA A 66 7.99 -5.84 -3.93
N GLU A 67 8.92 -5.33 -3.11
CA GLU A 67 10.23 -5.94 -2.88
C GLU A 67 10.23 -7.03 -1.79
N ASP A 68 9.08 -7.32 -1.18
CA ASP A 68 8.96 -8.34 -0.13
C ASP A 68 9.20 -9.76 -0.69
N PHE A 69 9.93 -10.60 0.07
CA PHE A 69 10.19 -12.01 -0.28
C PHE A 69 8.91 -12.83 -0.49
N TYR A 70 7.77 -12.39 0.05
CA TYR A 70 6.45 -12.93 -0.24
C TYR A 70 6.21 -13.09 -1.75
N PHE A 71 6.64 -12.11 -2.55
CA PHE A 71 6.43 -12.09 -4.00
C PHE A 71 7.40 -12.99 -4.78
N ALA A 72 8.39 -13.61 -4.11
CA ALA A 72 9.20 -14.65 -4.74
C ALA A 72 8.37 -15.90 -5.10
N ASN A 73 7.28 -16.15 -4.36
CA ASN A 73 6.44 -17.35 -4.52
C ASN A 73 4.94 -17.06 -4.66
N ASN A 74 4.52 -15.79 -4.68
CA ASN A 74 3.10 -15.41 -4.76
C ASN A 74 2.94 -14.27 -5.77
N ARG A 75 1.88 -14.32 -6.58
CA ARG A 75 1.55 -13.23 -7.50
C ARG A 75 0.81 -12.09 -6.80
N LEU A 76 0.85 -10.90 -7.38
CA LEU A 76 0.11 -9.76 -6.87
C LEU A 76 -1.40 -9.98 -6.92
N VAL A 77 -1.91 -10.56 -8.01
CA VAL A 77 -3.33 -10.92 -8.13
C VAL A 77 -3.77 -11.92 -7.05
N ASP A 78 -2.91 -12.89 -6.69
CA ASP A 78 -3.21 -13.88 -5.66
C ASP A 78 -3.26 -13.24 -4.26
N LEU A 79 -2.37 -12.27 -4.00
CA LEU A 79 -2.40 -11.47 -2.77
C LEU A 79 -3.72 -10.70 -2.67
N ALA A 80 -4.10 -10.00 -3.74
CA ALA A 80 -5.30 -9.19 -3.77
C ALA A 80 -6.56 -10.04 -3.56
N ASP A 81 -6.66 -11.20 -4.22
CA ASP A 81 -7.77 -12.15 -4.03
C ASP A 81 -7.84 -12.69 -2.60
N LYS A 82 -6.72 -13.16 -2.04
CA LYS A 82 -6.65 -13.63 -0.65
C LYS A 82 -7.05 -12.54 0.34
N PHE A 83 -6.55 -11.31 0.14
CA PHE A 83 -6.87 -10.17 0.99
C PHE A 83 -8.35 -9.79 0.92
N ALA A 84 -8.94 -9.77 -0.27
CA ALA A 84 -10.36 -9.48 -0.46
C ALA A 84 -11.25 -10.55 0.23
N LYS A 85 -10.89 -11.83 0.12
CA LYS A 85 -11.57 -12.96 0.79
C LYS A 85 -11.52 -12.86 2.33
N LEU A 86 -10.48 -12.24 2.88
CA LEU A 86 -10.37 -11.94 4.31
C LEU A 86 -11.16 -10.67 4.74
N GLY A 87 -11.95 -10.07 3.84
CA GLY A 87 -12.74 -8.87 4.11
C GLY A 87 -11.96 -7.56 3.95
N GLY A 88 -10.75 -7.61 3.37
CA GLY A 88 -9.94 -6.46 3.02
C GLY A 88 -10.65 -5.48 2.09
N LYS A 89 -10.33 -4.19 2.24
CA LYS A 89 -10.95 -3.09 1.47
C LYS A 89 -9.94 -2.19 0.78
N ASN A 90 -8.80 -1.91 1.43
CA ASN A 90 -7.78 -1.00 0.90
C ASN A 90 -6.45 -1.73 0.81
N LEU A 91 -5.92 -1.89 -0.41
CA LEU A 91 -4.61 -2.50 -0.66
C LEU A 91 -3.65 -1.43 -1.19
N PHE A 92 -2.54 -1.24 -0.49
CA PHE A 92 -1.47 -0.33 -0.87
C PHE A 92 -0.22 -1.14 -1.19
N ILE A 93 0.40 -0.85 -2.33
CA ILE A 93 1.61 -1.53 -2.79
C ILE A 93 2.66 -0.47 -3.08
N ASP A 94 3.68 -0.42 -2.24
CA ASP A 94 4.82 0.46 -2.45
C ASP A 94 5.84 -0.18 -3.39
N GLU A 95 6.65 0.66 -4.04
CA GLU A 95 7.72 0.25 -4.96
C GLU A 95 7.24 -0.71 -6.07
N ILE A 96 5.97 -0.62 -6.50
CA ILE A 96 5.33 -1.52 -7.48
C ILE A 96 6.12 -1.71 -8.79
N HIS A 97 6.90 -0.69 -9.18
CA HIS A 97 7.77 -0.75 -10.37
C HIS A 97 8.89 -1.80 -10.28
N LYS A 98 9.14 -2.35 -9.09
CA LYS A 98 10.08 -3.44 -8.83
C LYS A 98 9.49 -4.82 -9.10
N TYR A 99 8.15 -4.95 -9.08
CA TYR A 99 7.47 -6.22 -9.35
C TYR A 99 7.41 -6.45 -10.87
N PRO A 100 8.01 -7.53 -11.40
CA PRO A 100 7.94 -7.84 -12.82
C PRO A 100 6.49 -8.02 -13.28
N ASP A 101 6.16 -7.60 -14.50
CA ASP A 101 4.83 -7.77 -15.09
C ASP A 101 3.65 -7.11 -14.33
N TRP A 102 3.90 -6.22 -13.35
CA TRP A 102 2.85 -5.54 -12.57
C TRP A 102 1.76 -4.90 -13.45
N ALA A 103 2.17 -4.27 -14.55
CA ALA A 103 1.26 -3.58 -15.46
C ALA A 103 0.38 -4.53 -16.27
N LYS A 104 0.82 -5.79 -16.49
CA LYS A 104 0.02 -6.83 -17.11
C LYS A 104 -0.98 -7.38 -16.10
N GLU A 105 -0.53 -7.67 -14.88
CA GLU A 105 -1.39 -8.18 -13.81
C GLU A 105 -2.52 -7.22 -13.42
N LEU A 106 -2.32 -5.90 -13.50
CA LEU A 106 -3.38 -4.91 -13.24
C LEU A 106 -4.45 -4.82 -14.35
N LYS A 107 -4.17 -5.36 -15.54
CA LYS A 107 -5.07 -5.29 -16.70
C LYS A 107 -5.90 -6.56 -16.91
N LEU A 108 -5.55 -7.63 -16.22
CA LEU A 108 -6.25 -8.91 -16.22
C LEU A 108 -7.44 -8.86 -15.26
#